data_AF-U4K618-F1
#
_entry.id   AF-U4K618-F1
#
_cell.length_a   1.000
_cell.length_b   1.000
_cell.length_c   1.000
_cell.angle_alpha   90.00
_cell.angle_beta   90.00
_cell.angle_gamma   90.00
#
_symmetry.space_group_name_H-M   'P 1'
#
loop_
_entity.id
_entity.type
_entity.pdbx_description
1 polymer ?
#
loop_
_entity_poly.entity_id
_entity_poly.type
_entity_poly.pdbx_seq_one_letter_code
_entity_poly.pdbx_strand_id
1 'polypeptide(L)'
;MIRSIMCLSVVACSSSSAEVLKWREVCLPKSHLTPSSVSSANSNDQNFDSSDGYGPSLFFEGDEIAKHVTKFQHKVTLPTGSEIFENLMVNLTKRDFEAPELGNKKLKQSKELKSLYFHEGTSQYDWLAFQKSADGFEYWGSCDSDSGSDYTCLRSAKINDVYASYFVSNYNIRHYQQIETFLGDWLNSQRCK
;
A
#
# COMPACT_ATOMS: atom_id res chain seq x y z
N MET A 1 23.36 60.29 -26.19
CA MET A 1 22.94 59.54 -24.98
C MET A 1 21.79 58.64 -25.37
N ILE A 2 22.02 57.33 -25.53
CA ILE A 2 20.97 56.35 -25.84
C ILE A 2 20.81 55.50 -24.58
N ARG A 3 19.69 55.65 -23.88
CA ARG A 3 19.32 54.81 -22.73
C ARG A 3 18.74 53.51 -23.27
N SER A 4 19.53 52.44 -23.25
CA SER A 4 19.01 51.08 -23.43
C SER A 4 18.17 50.70 -22.22
N ILE A 5 16.86 50.58 -22.42
CA ILE A 5 15.92 50.01 -21.45
C ILE A 5 16.08 48.50 -21.54
N MET A 6 16.77 47.92 -20.56
CA MET A 6 16.89 46.48 -20.38
C MET A 6 15.61 46.00 -19.69
N CYS A 7 14.64 45.52 -20.48
CA CYS A 7 13.50 44.79 -19.94
C CYS A 7 14.00 43.45 -19.37
N LEU A 8 14.14 43.38 -18.05
CA LEU A 8 14.26 42.12 -17.32
C LEU A 8 12.92 41.39 -17.42
N SER A 9 12.82 40.46 -18.38
CA SER A 9 11.75 39.48 -18.42
C SER A 9 11.92 38.54 -17.23
N VAL A 10 11.21 38.82 -16.14
CA VAL A 10 11.03 37.87 -15.05
C VAL A 10 10.20 36.72 -15.64
N VAL A 11 10.89 35.68 -16.10
CA VAL A 11 10.26 34.39 -16.37
C VAL A 11 9.78 33.89 -15.02
N ALA A 12 8.53 34.21 -14.70
CA ALA A 12 7.81 33.52 -13.65
C ALA A 12 7.83 32.04 -14.04
N CYS A 13 8.66 31.25 -13.36
CA CYS A 13 8.49 29.81 -13.31
C CYS A 13 7.08 29.59 -12.74
N SER A 14 6.10 29.44 -13.62
CA SER A 14 4.85 28.79 -13.27
C SER A 14 5.24 27.37 -12.88
N SER A 15 5.54 27.16 -11.60
CA SER A 15 5.56 25.85 -11.00
C SER A 15 4.21 25.24 -11.35
N SER A 16 4.19 24.35 -12.33
CA SER A 16 3.01 23.53 -12.60
C SER A 16 2.70 22.87 -11.28
N SER A 17 1.63 23.31 -10.61
CA SER A 17 1.17 22.65 -9.40
C SER A 17 0.96 21.19 -9.81
N ALA A 18 1.78 20.29 -9.27
CA ALA A 18 1.59 18.86 -9.51
C ALA A 18 0.12 18.57 -9.24
N GLU A 19 -0.56 17.96 -10.21
CA GLU A 19 -1.97 17.69 -10.05
C GLU A 19 -2.14 16.75 -8.85
N VAL A 20 -2.92 17.17 -7.85
CA VAL A 20 -3.14 16.44 -6.60
C VAL A 20 -4.60 16.05 -6.46
N LEU A 21 -4.85 14.86 -5.91
CA LEU A 21 -6.15 14.44 -5.39
C LEU A 21 -6.18 14.71 -3.89
N LYS A 22 -7.07 15.59 -3.44
CA LYS A 22 -7.32 15.78 -2.01
C LYS A 22 -8.21 14.66 -1.49
N TRP A 23 -7.71 13.87 -0.55
CA TRP A 23 -8.48 12.83 0.13
C TRP A 23 -8.23 12.93 1.64
N ARG A 24 -9.29 13.25 2.39
CA ARG A 24 -9.20 13.63 3.83
C ARG A 24 -8.21 14.78 4.01
N GLU A 25 -7.19 14.58 4.84
CA GLU A 25 -6.12 15.55 5.14
C GLU A 25 -4.87 15.34 4.27
N VAL A 26 -4.92 14.46 3.28
CA VAL A 26 -3.79 14.11 2.41
C VAL A 26 -4.03 14.65 1.00
N CYS A 27 -2.99 15.24 0.41
CA CYS A 27 -2.94 15.81 -0.93
C CYS A 27 -2.07 14.89 -1.81
N LEU A 28 -2.70 13.89 -2.41
CA LEU A 28 -2.01 12.79 -3.09
C LEU A 28 -1.59 13.19 -4.51
N PRO A 29 -0.30 13.09 -4.87
CA PRO A 29 0.14 13.46 -6.21
C PRO A 29 -0.34 12.44 -7.24
N LYS A 30 -0.89 12.90 -8.38
CA LYS A 30 -1.38 12.02 -9.46
C LYS A 30 -0.35 11.01 -9.95
N SER A 31 0.95 11.34 -9.88
CA SER A 31 2.04 10.42 -10.22
C SER A 31 2.02 9.08 -9.48
N HIS A 32 1.39 9.03 -8.30
CA HIS A 32 1.30 7.82 -7.48
C HIS A 32 -0.12 7.27 -7.44
N LEU A 33 -1.10 7.89 -8.12
CA LEU A 33 -2.45 7.37 -8.19
C LEU A 33 -2.54 6.31 -9.27
N THR A 34 -3.21 5.19 -8.96
CA THR A 34 -3.56 4.23 -10.01
C THR A 34 -4.55 4.84 -11.00
N PRO A 35 -4.63 4.34 -12.25
CA PRO A 35 -5.59 4.83 -13.24
C PRO A 35 -7.05 4.83 -12.75
N SER A 36 -7.45 3.84 -11.96
CA SER A 36 -8.79 3.74 -11.36
C SER A 36 -9.11 4.87 -10.38
N SER A 37 -8.09 5.41 -9.71
CA SER A 37 -8.23 6.54 -8.78
C SER A 37 -8.27 7.89 -9.51
N VAL A 38 -7.73 7.94 -10.72
CA VAL A 38 -7.75 9.14 -11.57
C VAL A 38 -9.07 9.26 -12.33
N SER A 39 -9.65 8.14 -12.79
CA SER A 39 -10.93 8.11 -13.52
C SER A 39 -12.14 8.40 -12.64
N SER A 40 -12.14 7.91 -11.40
CA SER A 40 -13.20 8.14 -10.41
C SER A 40 -13.32 9.59 -9.93
N ALA A 41 -12.27 10.41 -10.10
CA ALA A 41 -12.34 11.85 -9.86
C ALA A 41 -13.17 12.60 -10.92
N ASN A 42 -13.41 12.00 -12.10
CA ASN A 42 -14.10 12.62 -13.24
C ASN A 42 -15.41 11.91 -13.63
N SER A 43 -15.76 10.75 -13.05
CA SER A 43 -16.99 10.03 -13.39
C SER A 43 -18.09 10.28 -12.36
N ASN A 44 -19.13 11.02 -12.75
CA ASN A 44 -20.42 11.09 -12.05
C ASN A 44 -21.22 9.77 -12.20
N ASP A 45 -20.57 8.61 -12.21
CA ASP A 45 -21.27 7.34 -12.33
C ASP A 45 -21.81 6.94 -10.95
N GLN A 46 -23.10 7.16 -10.74
CA GLN A 46 -23.80 6.84 -9.49
C GLN A 46 -24.18 5.35 -9.37
N ASN A 47 -23.77 4.50 -10.31
CA ASN A 47 -24.29 3.13 -10.42
C ASN A 47 -23.34 2.02 -9.96
N PHE A 48 -22.13 2.34 -9.50
CA PHE A 48 -21.28 1.39 -8.76
C PHE A 48 -21.11 1.98 -7.37
N ASP A 49 -21.71 1.33 -6.38
CA ASP A 49 -21.84 1.76 -4.97
C ASP A 49 -21.15 3.08 -4.66
N SER A 50 -21.95 4.11 -4.37
CA SER A 50 -21.56 5.36 -3.72
C SER A 50 -20.99 5.08 -2.31
N SER A 51 -20.00 4.20 -2.24
CA SER A 51 -19.70 3.33 -1.13
C SER A 51 -18.90 4.12 -0.12
N ASP A 52 -19.60 4.54 0.92
CA ASP A 52 -19.09 5.30 2.05
C ASP A 52 -17.90 4.62 2.72
N GLY A 53 -16.68 4.73 2.19
CA GLY A 53 -15.55 4.07 2.82
C GLY A 53 -14.31 3.88 1.96
N TYR A 54 -14.47 3.63 0.66
CA TYR A 54 -13.33 3.39 -0.22
C TYR A 54 -12.55 4.69 -0.46
N GLY A 55 -11.23 4.56 -0.51
CA GLY A 55 -10.28 5.63 -0.80
C GLY A 55 -9.51 5.37 -2.09
N PRO A 56 -8.59 6.28 -2.45
CA PRO A 56 -7.76 6.12 -3.63
C PRO A 56 -6.76 4.97 -3.45
N SER A 57 -6.39 4.38 -4.57
CA SER A 57 -5.31 3.41 -4.65
C SER A 57 -4.02 4.10 -5.12
N LEU A 58 -2.93 3.76 -4.45
CA LEU A 58 -1.58 4.24 -4.73
C LEU A 58 -0.75 3.16 -5.41
N PHE A 59 0.22 3.58 -6.22
CA PHE A 59 1.22 2.71 -6.83
C PHE A 59 2.62 3.24 -6.52
N PHE A 60 3.49 2.35 -6.06
CA PHE A 60 4.90 2.60 -5.81
C PHE A 60 5.74 1.59 -6.58
N GLU A 61 6.70 2.08 -7.34
CA GLU A 61 7.66 1.23 -8.03
C GLU A 61 8.60 0.56 -7.01
N GLY A 62 8.95 -0.70 -7.27
CA GLY A 62 9.83 -1.47 -6.40
C GLY A 62 11.17 -0.78 -6.11
N ASP A 63 11.75 -0.12 -7.12
CA ASP A 63 13.00 0.63 -7.00
C ASP A 63 12.89 1.82 -6.03
N GLU A 64 11.73 2.45 -5.95
CA GLU A 64 11.47 3.53 -5.00
C GLU A 64 11.39 3.00 -3.58
N ILE A 65 10.69 1.88 -3.40
CA ILE A 65 10.55 1.20 -2.10
C ILE A 65 11.93 0.76 -1.61
N ALA A 66 12.75 0.15 -2.48
CA ALA A 66 14.09 -0.35 -2.16
C ALA A 66 15.06 0.75 -1.69
N LYS A 67 14.85 2.01 -2.08
CA LYS A 67 15.63 3.15 -1.56
C LYS A 67 15.38 3.41 -0.07
N HIS A 68 14.21 3.05 0.44
CA HIS A 68 13.78 3.28 1.82
C HIS A 68 13.78 2.00 2.66
N VAL A 69 13.48 0.86 2.04
CA VAL A 69 13.49 -0.48 2.64
C VAL A 69 14.63 -1.27 2.00
N THR A 70 15.84 -1.14 2.56
CA THR A 70 17.09 -1.62 1.92
C THR A 70 17.10 -3.11 1.58
N LYS A 71 16.32 -3.93 2.28
CA LYS A 71 16.21 -5.38 2.03
C LYS A 71 15.01 -5.78 1.19
N PHE A 72 14.26 -4.81 0.68
CA PHE A 72 13.16 -5.05 -0.23
C PHE A 72 13.69 -5.59 -1.55
N GLN A 73 13.23 -6.78 -1.90
CA GLN A 73 13.52 -7.44 -3.16
C GLN A 73 12.57 -6.89 -4.22
N HIS A 74 12.93 -5.77 -4.85
CA HIS A 74 12.16 -5.15 -5.94
C HIS A 74 12.21 -5.96 -7.24
N LYS A 75 13.19 -6.86 -7.36
CA LYS A 75 13.37 -7.76 -8.50
C LYS A 75 13.69 -9.16 -7.98
N VAL A 76 12.90 -10.15 -8.41
CA VAL A 76 13.06 -11.55 -7.99
C VAL A 76 13.20 -12.42 -9.23
N THR A 77 14.17 -13.33 -9.21
CA THR A 77 14.33 -14.36 -10.24
C THR A 77 13.65 -15.64 -9.77
N LEU A 78 12.59 -16.04 -10.46
CA LEU A 78 11.85 -17.28 -10.19
C LEU A 78 12.71 -18.51 -10.54
N PRO A 79 12.37 -19.71 -10.02
CA PRO A 79 13.06 -20.95 -10.38
C PRO A 79 13.08 -21.26 -11.88
N THR A 80 12.12 -20.72 -12.64
CA THR A 80 12.06 -20.82 -14.11
C THR A 80 13.10 -19.96 -14.83
N GLY A 81 13.83 -19.10 -14.12
CA GLY A 81 14.73 -18.08 -14.66
C GLY A 81 14.01 -16.79 -15.09
N SER A 82 12.68 -16.74 -14.97
CA SER A 82 11.90 -15.52 -15.24
C SER A 82 12.14 -14.47 -14.15
N GLU A 83 12.19 -13.20 -14.53
CA GLU A 83 12.31 -12.09 -13.60
C GLU A 83 10.94 -11.46 -13.36
N ILE A 84 10.59 -11.23 -12.10
CA ILE A 84 9.41 -10.48 -11.69
C ILE A 84 9.83 -9.22 -10.94
N PHE A 85 9.01 -8.18 -11.06
CA PHE A 85 9.19 -6.91 -10.36
C PHE A 85 8.14 -6.79 -9.27
N GLU A 86 8.61 -6.56 -8.04
CA GLU A 86 7.79 -6.40 -6.86
C GLU A 86 7.49 -4.92 -6.67
N ASN A 87 6.29 -4.52 -7.09
CA ASN A 87 5.75 -3.18 -6.88
C ASN A 87 4.70 -3.21 -5.78
N LEU A 88 4.36 -2.06 -5.22
CA LEU A 88 3.37 -1.96 -4.17
C LEU A 88 2.15 -1.18 -4.64
N MET A 89 1.01 -1.87 -4.72
CA MET A 89 -0.29 -1.23 -4.87
C MET A 89 -0.98 -1.16 -3.51
N VAL A 90 -1.31 0.05 -3.06
CA VAL A 90 -1.88 0.31 -1.74
C VAL A 90 -3.28 0.90 -1.88
N ASN A 91 -4.29 0.21 -1.38
CA ASN A 91 -5.66 0.72 -1.36
C ASN A 91 -5.92 1.41 -0.03
N LEU A 92 -6.24 2.70 -0.07
CA LEU A 92 -6.62 3.45 1.13
C LEU A 92 -8.12 3.31 1.39
N THR A 93 -8.52 3.32 2.66
CA THR A 93 -9.92 3.28 3.07
C THR A 93 -10.12 4.07 4.37
N LYS A 94 -11.36 4.52 4.59
CA LYS A 94 -11.81 5.16 5.84
C LYS A 94 -12.34 4.12 6.84
N ARG A 95 -12.73 2.95 6.36
CA ARG A 95 -13.32 1.90 7.18
C ARG A 95 -12.22 1.08 7.83
N ASP A 96 -12.45 0.73 9.09
CA ASP A 96 -11.66 -0.32 9.73
C ASP A 96 -11.87 -1.65 9.01
N PHE A 97 -10.91 -2.55 9.13
CA PHE A 97 -10.98 -3.88 8.56
C PHE A 97 -11.82 -4.76 9.48
N GLU A 98 -12.87 -5.37 8.92
CA GLU A 98 -13.62 -6.40 9.63
C GLU A 98 -12.71 -7.62 9.84
N ALA A 99 -12.39 -7.91 11.10
CA ALA A 99 -11.63 -9.09 11.45
C ALA A 99 -12.54 -10.33 11.40
N PRO A 100 -12.13 -11.41 10.71
CA PRO A 100 -12.88 -12.66 10.77
C PRO A 100 -12.88 -13.22 12.20
N GLU A 101 -14.03 -13.73 12.65
CA GLU A 101 -14.15 -14.31 13.98
C GLU A 101 -13.25 -15.54 14.13
N LEU A 102 -12.26 -15.44 15.03
CA LEU A 102 -11.34 -16.54 15.31
C LEU A 102 -12.02 -17.67 16.10
N GLY A 103 -13.05 -17.37 16.90
CA GLY A 103 -13.73 -18.34 17.76
C GLY A 103 -12.75 -19.20 18.58
N ASN A 104 -12.91 -20.52 18.53
CA ASN A 104 -12.03 -21.49 19.20
C ASN A 104 -10.96 -22.09 18.27
N LYS A 105 -10.67 -21.42 17.14
CA LYS A 105 -9.74 -21.97 16.14
C LYS A 105 -8.31 -21.98 16.68
N LYS A 106 -7.60 -23.08 16.43
CA LYS A 106 -6.18 -23.20 16.79
C LYS A 106 -5.32 -22.46 15.78
N LEU A 107 -4.49 -21.57 16.28
CA LEU A 107 -3.49 -20.85 15.50
C LEU A 107 -2.15 -21.58 15.51
N LYS A 108 -1.49 -21.62 14.34
CA LYS A 108 -0.13 -22.16 14.17
C LYS A 108 0.84 -20.99 13.98
N GLN A 109 1.85 -20.87 14.83
CA GLN A 109 2.87 -19.83 14.65
C GLN A 109 3.65 -20.07 13.35
N SER A 110 3.90 -18.99 12.60
CA SER A 110 4.76 -19.03 11.42
C SER A 110 6.17 -19.50 11.79
N LYS A 111 6.71 -20.44 11.02
CA LYS A 111 8.13 -20.83 11.12
C LYS A 111 9.05 -19.73 10.57
N GLU A 112 8.56 -18.99 9.57
CA GLU A 112 9.32 -17.98 8.86
C GLU A 112 9.39 -16.65 9.64
N LEU A 113 8.22 -16.20 10.11
CA LEU A 113 8.02 -14.90 10.73
C LEU A 113 7.29 -15.07 12.07
N LYS A 114 8.07 -15.34 13.13
CA LYS A 114 7.55 -15.71 14.47
C LYS A 114 6.52 -14.74 15.07
N SER A 115 6.42 -13.51 14.57
CA SER A 115 5.39 -12.55 14.99
C SER A 115 3.99 -12.89 14.46
N LEU A 116 3.89 -13.72 13.41
CA LEU A 116 2.62 -14.10 12.78
C LEU A 116 2.16 -15.51 13.17
N TYR A 117 0.85 -15.64 13.22
CA TYR A 117 0.10 -16.84 13.55
C TYR A 117 -0.94 -17.08 12.48
N PHE A 118 -1.06 -18.31 12.00
CA PHE A 118 -1.92 -18.65 10.87
C PHE A 118 -3.06 -19.59 11.28
N HIS A 119 -4.20 -19.39 10.64
CA HIS A 119 -5.32 -20.32 10.59
C HIS A 119 -5.59 -20.72 9.14
N GLU A 120 -5.87 -21.99 8.87
CA GLU A 120 -6.35 -22.43 7.55
C GLU A 120 -7.71 -21.76 7.27
N GLY A 121 -7.81 -21.13 6.10
CA GLY A 121 -9.01 -20.46 5.63
C GLY A 121 -9.97 -21.43 4.97
N THR A 122 -10.42 -21.09 3.77
CA THR A 122 -11.36 -21.89 2.97
C THR A 122 -10.72 -23.12 2.35
N SER A 123 -9.41 -23.10 2.17
CA SER A 123 -8.65 -24.20 1.58
C SER A 123 -7.28 -24.37 2.26
N GLN A 124 -6.54 -25.40 1.88
CA GLN A 124 -5.16 -25.59 2.33
C GLN A 124 -4.17 -24.55 1.75
N TYR A 125 -4.63 -23.76 0.77
CA TYR A 125 -3.86 -22.76 0.06
C TYR A 125 -4.20 -21.34 0.50
N ASP A 126 -5.23 -21.18 1.34
CA ASP A 126 -5.67 -19.89 1.86
C ASP A 126 -5.50 -19.90 3.38
N TRP A 127 -4.90 -18.86 3.93
CA TRP A 127 -4.67 -18.76 5.37
C TRP A 127 -5.01 -17.36 5.87
N LEU A 128 -5.64 -17.30 7.04
CA LEU A 128 -5.81 -16.06 7.78
C LEU A 128 -4.61 -15.86 8.69
N ALA A 129 -4.03 -14.68 8.66
CA ALA A 129 -2.87 -14.31 9.44
C ALA A 129 -3.27 -13.37 10.58
N PHE A 130 -2.68 -13.61 11.74
CA PHE A 130 -2.93 -12.88 12.97
C PHE A 130 -1.61 -12.52 13.64
N GLN A 131 -1.60 -11.42 14.36
CA GLN A 131 -0.51 -11.00 15.22
C GLN A 131 -0.96 -11.05 16.68
N LYS A 132 -0.08 -11.47 17.57
CA LYS A 132 -0.37 -11.47 19.01
C LYS A 132 -0.27 -10.05 19.57
N SER A 133 -1.29 -9.60 20.28
CA SER A 133 -1.31 -8.34 21.03
C SER A 133 -1.55 -8.59 22.53
N ALA A 134 -1.70 -7.51 23.31
CA ALA A 134 -1.97 -7.61 24.75
C ALA A 134 -3.34 -8.25 25.03
N ASP A 135 -4.33 -7.95 24.18
CA ASP A 135 -5.73 -8.36 24.35
C ASP A 135 -6.09 -9.64 23.59
N GLY A 136 -5.10 -10.28 22.94
CA GLY A 136 -5.29 -11.56 22.25
C GLY A 136 -4.60 -11.62 20.90
N PHE A 137 -5.37 -11.92 19.86
CA PHE A 137 -4.90 -11.99 18.48
C PHE A 137 -5.65 -10.97 17.63
N GLU A 138 -4.89 -10.14 16.93
CA GLU A 138 -5.39 -9.15 16.00
C GLU A 138 -5.25 -9.66 14.58
N TYR A 139 -6.27 -9.41 13.76
CA TYR A 139 -6.21 -9.77 12.35
C TYR A 139 -5.11 -8.95 11.65
N TRP A 140 -4.22 -9.66 10.98
CA TRP A 140 -3.10 -9.05 10.25
C TRP A 140 -3.39 -8.99 8.74
N GLY A 141 -4.05 -10.02 8.21
CA GLY A 141 -4.34 -10.13 6.78
C GLY A 141 -4.69 -11.54 6.36
N SER A 142 -4.79 -11.77 5.06
CA SER A 142 -4.98 -13.10 4.46
C SER A 142 -3.82 -13.42 3.54
N CYS A 143 -3.46 -14.68 3.41
CA CYS A 143 -2.43 -15.17 2.53
C CYS A 143 -2.98 -16.26 1.63
N ASP A 144 -2.52 -16.31 0.39
CA ASP A 144 -2.87 -17.31 -0.60
C ASP A 144 -1.62 -17.86 -1.30
N SER A 145 -1.72 -19.06 -1.85
CA SER A 145 -0.62 -19.71 -2.55
C SER A 145 -1.11 -20.66 -3.63
N ASP A 146 -0.58 -20.52 -4.85
CA ASP A 146 -0.91 -21.43 -5.94
C ASP A 146 -0.21 -22.81 -5.82
N SER A 147 0.90 -22.90 -5.08
CA SER A 147 1.75 -24.12 -5.06
C SER A 147 2.50 -24.39 -3.75
N GLY A 148 2.16 -23.69 -2.67
CA GLY A 148 2.64 -23.90 -1.30
C GLY A 148 4.02 -23.28 -0.97
N SER A 149 4.92 -23.12 -1.94
CA SER A 149 6.26 -22.50 -1.70
C SER A 149 6.27 -20.99 -1.90
N ASP A 150 5.54 -20.50 -2.89
CA ASP A 150 5.35 -19.07 -3.16
C ASP A 150 3.95 -18.67 -2.74
N TYR A 151 3.86 -17.60 -1.95
CA TYR A 151 2.61 -17.12 -1.42
C TYR A 151 2.61 -15.60 -1.39
N THR A 152 1.42 -15.02 -1.49
CA THR A 152 1.21 -13.58 -1.32
C THR A 152 0.28 -13.38 -0.16
N CYS A 153 0.46 -12.28 0.57
CA CYS A 153 -0.48 -11.88 1.60
C CYS A 153 -1.08 -10.52 1.31
N LEU A 154 -2.40 -10.42 1.39
CA LEU A 154 -3.11 -9.15 1.54
C LEU A 154 -2.97 -8.70 3.00
N ARG A 155 -2.12 -7.70 3.22
CA ARG A 155 -1.96 -7.02 4.51
C ARG A 155 -3.07 -5.99 4.70
N SER A 156 -3.68 -5.96 5.88
CA SER A 156 -4.69 -4.98 6.27
C SER A 156 -4.24 -4.20 7.49
N ALA A 157 -3.73 -2.98 7.30
CA ALA A 157 -3.03 -2.21 8.33
C ALA A 157 -3.68 -0.84 8.57
N LYS A 158 -3.67 -0.40 9.83
CA LYS A 158 -3.84 1.02 10.13
C LYS A 158 -2.46 1.68 10.10
N ILE A 159 -2.23 2.55 9.12
CA ILE A 159 -0.99 3.30 8.92
C ILE A 159 -1.30 4.77 9.22
N ASN A 160 -0.75 5.29 10.33
CA ASN A 160 -1.18 6.55 10.94
C ASN A 160 -2.70 6.52 11.23
N ASP A 161 -3.47 7.50 10.73
CA ASP A 161 -4.93 7.56 10.85
C ASP A 161 -5.69 7.07 9.60
N VAL A 162 -4.99 6.32 8.74
CA VAL A 162 -5.52 5.80 7.48
C VAL A 162 -5.47 4.28 7.49
N TYR A 163 -6.58 3.65 7.12
CA TYR A 163 -6.61 2.21 6.88
C TYR A 163 -6.12 1.94 5.46
N ALA A 164 -5.21 0.99 5.32
CA ALA A 164 -4.56 0.66 4.06
C ALA A 164 -4.48 -0.86 3.88
N SER A 165 -4.72 -1.33 2.66
CA SER A 165 -4.44 -2.71 2.29
C SER A 165 -3.49 -2.80 1.11
N TYR A 166 -2.59 -3.78 1.15
CA TYR A 166 -1.60 -3.99 0.10
C TYR A 166 -1.16 -5.45 0.05
N PHE A 167 -0.71 -5.90 -1.12
CA PHE A 167 -0.14 -7.23 -1.28
C PHE A 167 1.35 -7.22 -0.93
N VAL A 168 1.80 -8.28 -0.24
CA VAL A 168 3.21 -8.53 0.03
C VAL A 168 3.53 -10.00 -0.22
N SER A 169 4.49 -10.26 -1.10
CA SER A 169 4.94 -11.62 -1.40
C SER A 169 5.80 -12.19 -0.26
N ASN A 170 5.94 -13.52 -0.24
CA ASN A 170 6.85 -14.25 0.63
C ASN A 170 8.30 -13.73 0.58
N TYR A 171 8.75 -13.18 -0.56
CA TYR A 171 10.08 -12.57 -0.69
C TYR A 171 10.28 -11.32 0.18
N ASN A 172 9.20 -10.59 0.45
CA ASN A 172 9.23 -9.29 1.13
C ASN A 172 8.47 -9.26 2.46
N ILE A 173 7.74 -10.33 2.82
CA ILE A 173 6.89 -10.35 4.02
C ILE A 173 7.65 -10.05 5.31
N ARG A 174 8.92 -10.45 5.41
CA ARG A 174 9.77 -10.15 6.59
C ARG A 174 10.04 -8.65 6.78
N HIS A 175 9.78 -7.85 5.76
CA HIS A 175 10.00 -6.41 5.72
C HIS A 175 8.71 -5.60 5.85
N TYR A 176 7.55 -6.24 6.13
CA TYR A 176 6.26 -5.56 6.15
C TYR A 176 6.23 -4.32 7.07
N GLN A 177 6.84 -4.38 8.26
CA GLN A 177 6.89 -3.23 9.18
C GLN A 177 7.69 -2.05 8.60
N GLN A 178 8.74 -2.34 7.84
CA GLN A 178 9.55 -1.31 7.18
C GLN A 178 8.79 -0.71 5.99
N ILE A 179 8.00 -1.53 5.28
CA ILE A 179 7.06 -1.06 4.26
C ILE A 179 6.01 -0.14 4.88
N GLU A 180 5.41 -0.52 6.01
CA GLU A 180 4.43 0.32 6.72
C GLU A 180 5.04 1.63 7.22
N THR A 181 6.30 1.61 7.66
CA THR A 181 7.04 2.83 8.04
C THR A 181 7.22 3.73 6.83
N PHE A 182 7.69 3.19 5.70
CA PHE A 182 7.81 3.93 4.44
C PHE A 182 6.47 4.55 4.01
N LEU A 183 5.39 3.79 4.04
CA LEU A 183 4.05 4.28 3.69
C LEU A 183 3.57 5.37 4.64
N GLY A 184 3.82 5.22 5.95
CA GLY A 184 3.47 6.20 6.96
C GLY A 184 4.21 7.52 6.77
N ASP A 185 5.52 7.46 6.51
CA ASP A 185 6.36 8.62 6.23
C ASP A 185 5.93 9.32 4.94
N TRP A 186 5.67 8.54 3.88
CA TRP A 186 5.18 9.08 2.62
C TRP A 186 3.82 9.77 2.81
N LEU A 187 2.84 9.14 3.44
CA LEU A 187 1.52 9.73 3.70
C LEU A 187 1.61 11.02 4.52
N ASN A 188 2.49 11.04 5.53
CA ASN A 188 2.73 12.24 6.34
C ASN A 188 3.35 13.38 5.52
N SER A 189 4.27 13.07 4.60
CA SER A 189 4.87 14.06 3.70
C SER A 189 3.86 14.70 2.74
N GLN A 190 2.74 14.02 2.49
CA GLN A 190 1.67 14.47 1.59
C GLN A 190 0.50 15.15 2.30
N ARG A 191 0.59 15.47 3.60
CA ARG A 191 -0.50 16.19 4.29
C ARG A 191 -0.76 17.53 3.62
N CYS A 192 -2.03 17.84 3.38
CA CYS A 192 -2.44 19.13 2.85
C CYS A 192 -2.04 20.24 3.83
N LYS A 193 -1.44 21.30 3.29
CA LYS A 193 -1.12 22.52 4.03
C LYS A 193 -2.32 23.46 4.11
#